data_AF-X1U6A6-F1
#
_entry.id   AF-X1U6A6-F1
#
_cell.length_a   1.000
_cell.length_b   1.000
_cell.length_c   1.000
_cell.angle_alpha   90.00
_cell.angle_beta   90.00
_cell.angle_gamma   90.00
#
_symmetry.space_group_name_H-M   'P 1'
#
loop_
_entity.id
_entity.type
_entity.pdbx_description
1 polymer ?
#
loop_
_entity_poly.entity_id
_entity_poly.type
_entity_poly.pdbx_seq_one_letter_code
_entity_poly.pdbx_strand_id
1 'polypeptide(L)'
;MKNLTMRGINLAAKLRSAGLTVIESYPGAAQDILRIPRKQKGIQLLANALSDFGIIGNLKVSHDELDAVTAAIVGQYYLRGEYEALGPLIIPRNKEGYQVRLV
;
A
#
# COMPACT_ATOMS: atom_id res chain seq x y z
N MET A 1 -3.01 17.05 4.47
CA MET A 1 -3.23 15.68 4.96
C MET A 1 -4.08 15.55 6.23
N LYS A 2 -4.10 16.52 7.17
CA LYS A 2 -4.78 16.38 8.48
C LYS A 2 -6.19 15.77 8.45
N ASN A 3 -7.11 16.30 7.63
CA ASN A 3 -8.49 15.79 7.56
C ASN A 3 -8.58 14.36 7.00
N LEU A 4 -7.72 14.02 6.04
CA LEU A 4 -7.67 12.67 5.46
C LEU A 4 -7.13 11.66 6.48
N THR A 5 -6.08 12.04 7.22
CA THR A 5 -5.52 11.23 8.30
C THR A 5 -6.56 10.97 9.39
N MET A 6 -7.30 11.99 9.84
CA MET A 6 -8.36 11.84 10.83
C MET A 6 -9.48 10.90 10.34
N ARG A 7 -9.86 10.99 9.07
CA ARG A 7 -10.82 10.06 8.47
C ARG A 7 -10.32 8.62 8.51
N GLY A 8 -9.05 8.39 8.18
CA GLY A 8 -8.42 7.07 8.25
C GLY A 8 -8.42 6.50 9.67
N ILE A 9 -8.00 7.29 10.65
CA ILE A 9 -8.00 6.90 12.07
C ILE A 9 -9.42 6.51 12.54
N ASN A 10 -10.43 7.33 12.21
CA ASN A 10 -11.81 7.06 12.58
C ASN A 10 -12.37 5.80 11.89
N LEU A 11 -12.03 5.58 10.62
CA LEU A 11 -12.43 4.37 9.90
C LEU A 11 -11.78 3.13 10.51
N ALA A 12 -10.49 3.19 10.78
CA ALA A 12 -9.74 2.10 11.39
C ALA A 12 -10.29 1.73 12.77
N ALA A 13 -10.66 2.72 13.59
CA ALA A 13 -11.31 2.49 14.88
C ALA A 13 -12.66 1.75 14.73
N LYS A 14 -13.51 2.17 13.77
CA LYS A 14 -14.81 1.53 13.51
C LYS A 14 -14.65 0.09 13.04
N LEU A 15 -13.72 -0.17 12.11
CA LEU A 15 -13.45 -1.51 11.61
C LEU A 15 -12.91 -2.42 12.73
N ARG A 16 -11.99 -1.93 13.57
CA ARG A 16 -11.49 -2.67 14.75
C ARG A 16 -12.62 -2.97 15.74
N SER A 17 -13.52 -2.00 16.00
CA SER A 17 -14.68 -2.24 16.89
C SER A 17 -15.68 -3.26 16.34
N ALA A 18 -15.68 -3.47 15.02
CA ALA A 18 -16.46 -4.52 14.36
C ALA A 18 -15.77 -5.90 14.36
N GLY A 19 -14.63 -6.03 15.06
CA GLY A 19 -13.87 -7.28 15.16
C GLY A 19 -12.93 -7.57 13.97
N LEU A 20 -12.75 -6.61 13.05
CA LEU A 20 -11.86 -6.77 11.92
C LEU A 20 -10.42 -6.44 12.32
N THR A 21 -9.47 -7.24 11.81
CA THR A 21 -8.05 -6.89 11.87
C THR A 21 -7.78 -5.72 10.93
N VAL A 22 -7.22 -4.63 11.46
CA VAL A 22 -6.87 -3.44 10.68
C VAL A 22 -5.40 -3.14 10.82
N ILE A 23 -4.70 -3.13 9.70
CA ILE A 23 -3.30 -2.74 9.57
C ILE A 23 -3.20 -1.36 8.92
N GLU A 24 -2.14 -0.62 9.23
CA GLU A 24 -1.84 0.64 8.55
C GLU A 24 -0.84 0.35 7.41
N SER A 25 -1.28 0.37 6.16
CA SER A 25 -0.39 0.15 5.01
C SER A 25 0.39 1.42 4.66
N TYR A 26 1.61 1.27 4.11
CA TYR A 26 2.34 2.37 3.47
C TYR A 26 2.53 2.11 1.96
N PRO A 27 1.58 2.53 1.09
CA PRO A 27 1.60 2.25 -0.35
C PRO A 27 2.87 2.74 -1.08
N GLY A 28 3.35 3.95 -0.77
CA GLY A 28 4.54 4.50 -1.43
C GLY A 28 5.81 3.68 -1.16
N ALA A 29 6.01 3.26 0.09
CA ALA A 29 7.13 2.40 0.44
C ALA A 29 6.97 0.99 -0.17
N ALA A 30 5.74 0.45 -0.20
CA ALA A 30 5.46 -0.81 -0.87
C ALA A 30 5.77 -0.76 -2.37
N GLN A 31 5.39 0.33 -3.05
CA GLN A 31 5.73 0.57 -4.45
C GLN A 31 7.25 0.53 -4.66
N ASP A 32 8.04 1.19 -3.80
CA ASP A 32 9.50 1.16 -3.92
C ASP A 32 10.07 -0.26 -3.75
N ILE A 33 9.63 -0.96 -2.70
CA ILE A 33 10.14 -2.30 -2.35
C ILE A 33 9.80 -3.31 -3.45
N LEU A 34 8.59 -3.23 -3.99
CA LEU A 34 8.10 -4.11 -5.05
C LEU A 34 8.52 -3.67 -6.45
N ARG A 35 9.35 -2.62 -6.56
CA ARG A 35 9.82 -2.03 -7.82
C ARG A 35 8.68 -1.59 -8.75
N ILE A 36 7.54 -1.18 -8.17
CA ILE A 36 6.41 -0.59 -8.87
C ILE A 36 6.64 0.93 -8.92
N PRO A 37 6.59 1.58 -10.10
CA PRO A 37 6.71 3.03 -10.23
C PRO A 37 5.65 3.76 -9.38
N ARG A 38 6.09 4.72 -8.55
CA ARG A 38 5.16 5.56 -7.80
C ARG A 38 4.35 6.48 -8.71
N LYS A 39 3.20 6.92 -8.20
CA LYS A 39 2.27 7.82 -8.90
C LYS A 39 2.87 9.12 -9.45
N GLN A 40 3.94 9.64 -8.84
CA GLN A 40 4.63 10.85 -9.32
C GLN A 40 5.21 10.68 -10.73
N LYS A 41 5.45 9.45 -11.18
CA LYS A 41 5.92 9.16 -12.54
C LYS A 41 4.78 9.14 -13.58
N GLY A 42 3.52 9.14 -13.13
CA GLY A 42 2.33 9.18 -13.99
C GLY A 42 1.34 8.06 -13.65
N ILE A 43 0.04 8.39 -13.70
CA ILE A 43 -1.05 7.46 -13.35
C ILE A 43 -1.06 6.21 -14.23
N GLN A 44 -0.82 6.37 -15.53
CA GLN A 44 -0.81 5.27 -16.49
C GLN A 44 0.37 4.33 -16.26
N LEU A 45 1.53 4.85 -15.83
CA LEU A 45 2.68 4.01 -15.52
C LEU A 45 2.43 3.15 -14.29
N LEU A 46 1.81 3.71 -13.25
CA LEU A 46 1.41 2.94 -12.07
C LEU A 46 0.36 1.89 -12.42
N ALA A 47 -0.67 2.24 -13.21
CA ALA A 47 -1.70 1.31 -13.64
C ALA A 47 -1.11 0.14 -14.46
N ASN A 48 -0.23 0.44 -15.43
CA ASN A 48 0.44 -0.59 -16.23
C ASN A 48 1.31 -1.49 -15.35
N ALA A 49 2.12 -0.91 -14.46
CA ALA A 49 2.98 -1.69 -13.58
C ALA A 49 2.18 -2.58 -12.60
N LEU A 50 1.02 -2.14 -12.12
CA LEU A 50 0.12 -2.97 -11.32
C LEU A 50 -0.49 -4.10 -12.16
N SER A 51 -0.81 -3.86 -13.43
CA SER A 51 -1.22 -4.90 -14.37
C SER A 51 -0.10 -5.92 -14.60
N ASP A 52 1.14 -5.45 -14.84
CA ASP A 52 2.33 -6.30 -15.05
C ASP A 52 2.69 -7.10 -13.78
N PHE A 53 2.41 -6.54 -12.60
CA PHE A 53 2.51 -7.23 -11.31
C PHE A 53 1.48 -8.37 -11.16
N GLY A 54 0.47 -8.44 -12.03
CA GLY A 54 -0.55 -9.49 -12.05
C GLY A 54 -1.91 -9.08 -11.48
N ILE A 55 -2.16 -7.78 -11.29
CA ILE A 55 -3.49 -7.31 -10.87
C ILE A 55 -4.44 -7.36 -12.06
N ILE A 56 -5.57 -8.05 -11.88
CA ILE A 56 -6.61 -8.21 -12.90
C ILE A 56 -7.77 -7.27 -12.57
N GLY A 57 -8.19 -6.46 -13.54
CA GLY A 57 -9.35 -5.57 -13.40
C GLY A 57 -9.20 -4.26 -14.18
N ASN A 58 -10.15 -3.35 -14.01
CA ASN A 58 -10.07 -2.03 -14.60
C ASN A 58 -9.16 -1.12 -13.75
N LEU A 59 -7.97 -0.82 -14.25
CA LEU A 59 -7.01 0.08 -13.61
C LEU A 59 -7.03 1.51 -14.19
N LYS A 60 -8.01 1.84 -15.04
CA LYS A 60 -8.28 3.23 -15.48
C LYS A 60 -9.08 3.96 -14.40
N VAL A 61 -8.45 4.16 -13.25
CA VAL A 61 -9.05 4.72 -12.04
C VAL A 61 -8.16 5.84 -11.49
N SER A 62 -8.61 6.52 -10.44
CA SER A 62 -7.86 7.62 -9.82
C SER A 62 -6.57 7.16 -9.12
N HIS A 63 -5.70 8.12 -8.80
CA HIS A 63 -4.48 7.86 -8.04
C HIS A 63 -4.74 7.21 -6.67
N ASP A 64 -5.79 7.66 -5.97
CA ASP A 64 -6.12 7.14 -4.65
C ASP A 64 -6.66 5.70 -4.75
N GLU A 65 -7.38 5.36 -5.83
CA GLU A 65 -7.82 3.99 -6.11
C GLU A 65 -6.65 3.06 -6.45
N LEU A 66 -5.65 3.52 -7.21
CA LEU A 66 -4.43 2.73 -7.45
C LEU A 66 -3.59 2.56 -6.17
N ASP A 67 -3.54 3.58 -5.29
CA ASP A 67 -2.93 3.45 -3.97
C ASP A 67 -3.71 2.46 -3.09
N ALA A 68 -5.04 2.37 -3.22
CA ALA A 68 -5.85 1.37 -2.53
C ALA A 68 -5.58 -0.06 -3.04
N VAL A 69 -5.36 -0.24 -4.35
CA VAL A 69 -4.89 -1.53 -4.91
C VAL A 69 -3.53 -1.89 -4.32
N THR A 70 -2.62 -0.93 -4.23
CA THR A 70 -1.31 -1.14 -3.59
C THR A 70 -1.46 -1.51 -2.11
N ALA A 71 -2.36 -0.86 -1.37
CA ALA A 71 -2.66 -1.19 0.02
C ALA A 71 -3.21 -2.62 0.18
N ALA A 72 -4.04 -3.09 -0.77
CA ALA A 72 -4.51 -4.48 -0.80
C ALA A 72 -3.37 -5.48 -1.03
N ILE A 73 -2.39 -5.15 -1.88
CA ILE A 73 -1.17 -5.94 -2.04
C ILE A 73 -0.41 -6.03 -0.70
N VAL A 74 -0.23 -4.91 0.01
CA VAL A 74 0.39 -4.93 1.35
C VAL A 74 -0.37 -5.84 2.32
N GLY A 75 -1.71 -5.79 2.30
CA GLY A 75 -2.55 -6.71 3.07
C GLY A 75 -2.27 -8.18 2.76
N GLN A 76 -2.02 -8.53 1.51
CA GLN A 76 -1.67 -9.90 1.13
C GLN A 76 -0.31 -10.32 1.70
N TYR A 77 0.72 -9.46 1.63
CA TYR A 77 2.02 -9.72 2.25
C TYR A 77 1.91 -9.88 3.76
N TYR A 78 1.07 -9.07 4.41
CA TYR A 78 0.77 -9.20 5.85
C TYR A 78 0.19 -10.57 6.17
N LEU A 79 -0.83 -11.02 5.43
CA LEU A 79 -1.46 -12.33 5.63
C LEU A 79 -0.50 -13.50 5.41
N ARG A 80 0.52 -13.34 4.56
CA ARG A 80 1.57 -14.34 4.31
C ARG A 80 2.71 -14.30 5.33
N GLY A 81 2.72 -13.34 6.26
CA GLY A 81 3.85 -13.13 7.18
C GLY A 81 5.10 -12.56 6.49
N GLU A 82 4.99 -12.09 5.25
CA GLU A 82 6.09 -11.55 4.44
C GLU A 82 6.16 -10.02 4.56
N TYR A 83 6.15 -9.49 5.77
CA TYR A 83 6.10 -8.05 6.01
C TYR A 83 7.14 -7.59 7.04
N GLU A 84 7.37 -6.28 7.05
CA GLU A 84 8.11 -5.56 8.09
C GLU A 84 7.23 -4.44 8.66
N ALA A 85 7.43 -4.14 9.95
CA ALA A 85 6.75 -3.07 10.64
C ALA A 85 7.70 -1.87 10.81
N LEU A 86 7.33 -0.73 10.23
CA LEU A 86 7.97 0.56 10.45
C LEU A 86 7.13 1.36 11.44
N GLY A 87 7.30 1.07 12.72
CA GLY A 87 6.38 1.54 13.76
C GLY A 87 4.99 0.94 13.53
N PRO A 88 3.91 1.76 13.40
CA PRO A 88 2.57 1.25 13.13
C PRO A 88 2.34 0.83 11.68
N LEU A 89 3.26 1.18 10.77
CA LEU A 89 3.09 0.98 9.33
C LEU A 89 3.60 -0.39 8.90
N ILE A 90 2.82 -1.06 8.06
CA ILE A 90 3.17 -2.33 7.43
C ILE A 90 3.65 -2.10 6.01
N ILE A 91 4.79 -2.71 5.68
CA ILE A 91 5.40 -2.73 4.35
C ILE A 91 5.76 -4.17 3.97
N PRO A 92 5.79 -4.51 2.66
CA PRO A 92 6.30 -5.80 2.20
C PRO A 92 7.75 -6.00 2.68
N ARG A 93 8.07 -7.20 3.15
CA ARG A 93 9.45 -7.57 3.48
C ARG A 93 10.23 -7.75 2.20
N ASN A 94 11.38 -7.10 2.13
CA ASN A 94 12.26 -7.27 0.98
C ASN A 94 13.14 -8.52 1.17
N LYS A 95 13.10 -9.46 0.22
CA LYS A 95 14.00 -10.63 0.22
C LYS A 95 15.42 -10.27 -0.28
N GLU A 96 15.59 -9.11 -0.92
CA GLU A 96 16.85 -8.58 -1.46
C GLU A 96 17.17 -7.19 -0.87
N GLY A 97 17.50 -7.11 0.42
CA GLY A 97 18.36 -6.08 1.05
C GLY A 97 18.29 -4.59 0.59
N TYR A 98 17.11 -4.03 0.29
CA TYR A 98 17.00 -2.60 -0.06
C TYR A 98 16.86 -1.76 1.20
N GLN A 99 17.82 -0.86 1.42
CA GLN A 99 17.71 0.16 2.46
C GLN A 99 16.75 1.25 1.98
N VAL A 100 15.58 1.36 2.61
CA VAL A 100 14.69 2.51 2.43
C VAL A 100 15.47 3.76 2.86
N ARG A 101 15.98 4.54 1.90
CA ARG A 101 16.49 5.88 2.17
C ARG A 101 15.29 6.77 2.47
N LEU A 102 15.05 7.00 3.76
CA LEU A 102 14.21 8.11 4.22
C LEU A 102 14.96 9.40 3.87
N VAL A 103 14.45 10.14 2.89
CA VAL A 103 14.79 11.55 2.63
C VAL A 103 13.94 12.45 3.50
#